data_AF-M5S6K9-F1
#
_entry.id   AF-M5S6K9-F1
#
_cell.length_a   1.000
_cell.length_b   1.000
_cell.length_c   1.000
_cell.angle_alpha   90.00
_cell.angle_beta   90.00
_cell.angle_gamma   90.00
#
_symmetry.space_group_name_H-M   'P 1'
#
loop_
_entity.id
_entity.type
_entity.pdbx_description
1 polymer ?
#
loop_
_entity_poly.entity_id
_entity_poly.type
_entity_poly.pdbx_seq_one_letter_code
_entity_poly.pdbx_strand_id
1 'polypeptide(L)'
;MGYAQDTAESAAEAPAAEAPAEEAEVEKDSHTLAVEALLDSMNMKQTTQQTVDQMLQMQIQQQPQMAAFQDVMKAFLHKHLSFESLKPDLIKLYKSEFTESEIKALTEFYNTPVGKKAIEKLPTLSAAGAQIGMQRVQANMGELQTAILKRQSELQQE
;
A
#
# COMPACT_ATOMS: atom_id res chain seq x y z
N MET A 1 -54.11 -54.33 -45.47
CA MET A 1 -53.79 -53.37 -44.38
C MET A 1 -52.67 -54.02 -43.59
N GLY A 2 -51.39 -53.65 -43.64
CA GLY A 2 -50.74 -52.40 -44.01
C GLY A 2 -49.70 -52.10 -42.93
N TYR A 3 -48.52 -52.72 -43.08
CA TYR A 3 -47.19 -52.50 -42.49
C TYR A 3 -46.98 -51.84 -41.11
N ALA A 4 -46.11 -52.49 -40.34
CA ALA A 4 -45.37 -51.96 -39.20
C ALA A 4 -44.35 -50.89 -39.59
N GLN A 5 -44.11 -49.94 -38.68
CA GLN A 5 -42.91 -49.10 -38.48
C GLN A 5 -42.97 -48.68 -37.00
N ASP A 6 -42.12 -49.20 -36.12
CA ASP A 6 -40.73 -48.77 -35.85
C ASP A 6 -40.62 -47.36 -35.25
N THR A 7 -39.75 -47.27 -34.24
CA THR A 7 -39.01 -46.12 -33.67
C THR A 7 -39.28 -45.72 -32.21
N ALA A 8 -38.24 -46.02 -31.40
CA ALA A 8 -37.52 -45.14 -30.47
C ALA A 8 -38.27 -44.64 -29.21
N GLU A 9 -37.95 -45.06 -27.99
CA GLU A 9 -36.69 -44.85 -27.25
C GLU A 9 -36.09 -43.44 -27.43
N SER A 10 -36.31 -42.57 -26.46
CA SER A 10 -35.23 -41.83 -25.77
C SER A 10 -35.84 -40.78 -24.85
N ALA A 11 -35.52 -40.90 -23.56
CA ALA A 11 -35.61 -39.83 -22.60
C ALA A 11 -34.64 -38.72 -23.03
N ALA A 12 -35.15 -37.52 -23.27
CA ALA A 12 -34.36 -36.33 -23.43
C ALA A 12 -34.62 -35.40 -22.23
N GLU A 13 -33.82 -35.60 -21.19
CA GLU A 13 -33.44 -34.55 -20.26
C GLU A 13 -32.98 -33.34 -21.10
N ALA A 14 -33.69 -32.22 -20.96
CA ALA A 14 -33.28 -30.98 -21.59
C ALA A 14 -31.91 -30.60 -21.02
N PRO A 15 -30.90 -30.30 -21.86
CA PRO A 15 -29.61 -29.86 -21.36
C PRO A 15 -29.80 -28.51 -20.68
N ALA A 16 -29.38 -28.43 -19.41
CA ALA A 16 -29.07 -27.17 -18.77
C ALA A 16 -28.10 -26.43 -19.70
N ALA A 17 -28.55 -25.27 -20.19
CA ALA A 17 -27.68 -24.36 -20.91
C ALA A 17 -26.57 -23.92 -19.95
N GLU A 18 -25.42 -24.59 -20.04
CA GLU A 18 -24.15 -24.04 -19.60
C GLU A 18 -23.97 -22.73 -20.35
N ALA A 19 -24.14 -21.63 -19.62
CA ALA A 19 -23.70 -20.32 -20.07
C ALA A 19 -22.22 -20.44 -20.49
N PRO A 20 -21.81 -19.88 -21.63
CA PRO A 20 -20.42 -19.92 -22.03
C PRO A 20 -19.60 -19.24 -20.94
N ALA A 21 -18.62 -19.97 -20.42
CA ALA A 21 -17.52 -19.42 -19.65
C ALA A 21 -16.77 -18.44 -20.56
N GLU A 22 -17.25 -17.20 -20.57
CA GLU A 22 -16.63 -16.06 -21.21
C GLU A 22 -15.37 -15.73 -20.40
N GLU A 23 -14.27 -16.33 -20.86
CA GLU A 23 -12.92 -15.78 -20.87
C GLU A 23 -12.68 -14.64 -19.86
N ALA A 24 -12.16 -15.01 -18.69
CA ALA A 24 -11.71 -14.08 -17.66
C ALA A 24 -10.46 -13.29 -18.10
N GLU A 25 -10.63 -12.35 -19.03
CA GLU A 25 -9.88 -11.11 -18.95
C GLU A 25 -10.58 -10.27 -17.88
N VAL A 26 -9.97 -10.16 -16.69
CA VAL A 26 -10.46 -9.27 -15.64
C VAL A 26 -10.35 -7.84 -16.19
N GLU A 27 -11.42 -7.34 -16.78
CA GLU A 27 -11.60 -5.92 -17.05
C GLU A 27 -11.43 -5.21 -15.71
N LYS A 28 -10.29 -4.54 -15.52
CA LYS A 28 -10.00 -3.83 -14.28
C LYS A 28 -11.09 -2.79 -14.07
N ASP A 29 -11.78 -2.86 -12.92
CA ASP A 29 -12.83 -1.90 -12.61
C ASP A 29 -12.29 -0.46 -12.57
N SER A 30 -13.14 0.51 -12.89
CA SER A 30 -12.78 1.93 -12.97
C SER A 30 -12.12 2.47 -11.70
N HIS A 31 -12.52 1.96 -10.54
CA HIS A 31 -11.94 2.36 -9.26
C HIS A 31 -10.50 1.83 -9.11
N THR A 32 -10.24 0.60 -9.52
CA THR A 32 -8.87 0.05 -9.59
C THR A 32 -7.96 0.90 -10.50
N LEU A 33 -8.44 1.26 -11.69
CA LEU A 33 -7.69 2.10 -12.63
C LEU A 33 -7.42 3.50 -12.05
N ALA A 34 -8.39 4.09 -11.34
CA ALA A 34 -8.21 5.37 -10.68
C ALA A 34 -7.13 5.32 -9.59
N VAL A 35 -7.07 4.24 -8.81
CA VAL A 35 -6.02 4.07 -7.79
C VAL A 35 -4.66 3.85 -8.41
N GLU A 36 -4.55 3.06 -9.49
CA GLU A 36 -3.28 2.90 -10.23
C GLU A 36 -2.75 4.27 -10.70
N ALA A 37 -3.61 5.11 -11.28
CA ALA A 37 -3.24 6.46 -11.70
C ALA A 37 -2.79 7.36 -10.53
N LEU A 38 -3.45 7.24 -9.37
CA LEU A 38 -3.04 7.95 -8.16
C LEU A 38 -1.63 7.52 -7.70
N LEU A 39 -1.38 6.21 -7.60
CA LEU A 39 -0.08 5.67 -7.20
C LEU A 39 1.05 6.10 -8.14
N ASP A 40 0.76 6.15 -9.44
CA ASP A 40 1.69 6.65 -10.44
C ASP A 40 1.95 8.15 -10.29
N SER A 41 0.92 8.96 -10.04
CA SER A 41 1.09 10.41 -9.80
C SER A 41 1.97 10.72 -8.58
N MET A 42 1.97 9.82 -7.59
CA MET A 42 2.82 9.89 -6.40
C MET A 42 4.24 9.31 -6.63
N ASN A 43 4.56 8.86 -7.84
CA ASN A 43 5.82 8.19 -8.20
C ASN A 43 6.14 6.97 -7.32
N MET A 44 5.11 6.22 -6.90
CA MET A 44 5.29 5.15 -5.92
C MET A 44 6.27 4.08 -6.40
N LYS A 45 6.27 3.75 -7.70
CA LYS A 45 7.23 2.82 -8.30
C LYS A 45 8.68 3.22 -8.04
N GLN A 46 9.01 4.48 -8.31
CA GLN A 46 10.37 5.01 -8.12
C GLN A 46 10.71 5.10 -6.63
N THR A 47 9.78 5.59 -5.80
CA THR A 47 9.97 5.73 -4.35
C THR A 47 10.25 4.38 -3.69
N THR A 48 9.49 3.35 -4.05
CA THR A 48 9.70 1.98 -3.53
C THR A 48 11.05 1.42 -3.96
N GLN A 49 11.46 1.60 -5.23
CA GLN A 49 12.78 1.19 -5.71
C GLN A 49 13.92 1.89 -4.95
N GLN A 50 13.82 3.21 -4.79
CA GLN A 50 14.81 3.99 -4.03
C GLN A 50 14.87 3.55 -2.56
N THR A 51 13.74 3.24 -1.95
CA THR A 51 13.68 2.72 -0.58
C THR A 51 14.40 1.39 -0.44
N VAL A 52 14.17 0.45 -1.37
CA VAL A 52 14.86 -0.85 -1.38
C VAL A 52 16.38 -0.67 -1.51
N ASP A 53 16.83 0.16 -2.45
CA ASP A 53 18.26 0.42 -2.64
C ASP A 53 18.89 1.10 -1.40
N GLN A 54 18.20 2.04 -0.76
CA GLN A 54 18.65 2.70 0.47
C GLN A 54 18.74 1.72 1.65
N MET A 55 17.73 0.85 1.83
CA MET A 55 17.75 -0.19 2.87
C MET A 55 18.95 -1.12 2.70
N LEU A 56 19.20 -1.55 1.47
CA LEU A 56 20.34 -2.42 1.15
C LEU A 56 21.68 -1.73 1.42
N GLN A 57 21.81 -0.47 0.99
CA GLN A 57 23.01 0.32 1.23
C GLN A 57 23.26 0.52 2.73
N MET A 58 22.22 0.83 3.51
CA MET A 58 22.32 0.98 4.96
C MET A 58 22.76 -0.33 5.63
N GLN A 59 22.20 -1.46 5.22
CA GLN A 59 22.57 -2.77 5.78
C GLN A 59 24.04 -3.11 5.51
N ILE A 60 24.53 -2.83 4.29
CA ILE A 60 25.94 -3.06 3.92
C ILE A 60 26.87 -2.10 4.67
N GLN A 61 26.49 -0.84 4.85
CA GLN A 61 27.27 0.12 5.63
C GLN A 61 27.41 -0.30 7.10
N GLN A 62 26.35 -0.86 7.68
CA GLN A 62 26.38 -1.38 9.06
C GLN A 62 27.15 -2.70 9.17
N GLN A 63 27.09 -3.54 8.13
CA GLN A 63 27.70 -4.87 8.10
C GLN A 63 28.40 -5.12 6.75
N PRO A 64 29.67 -4.70 6.59
CA PRO A 64 30.38 -4.81 5.32
C PRO A 64 30.45 -6.23 4.74
N GLN A 65 30.42 -7.26 5.58
CA GLN A 65 30.36 -8.67 5.16
C GLN A 65 29.12 -9.02 4.33
N MET A 66 28.04 -8.23 4.46
CA MET A 66 26.80 -8.43 3.70
C MET A 66 26.93 -8.02 2.24
N ALA A 67 27.98 -7.28 1.87
CA ALA A 67 28.24 -6.90 0.48
C ALA A 67 28.32 -8.13 -0.46
N ALA A 68 28.86 -9.25 0.02
CA ALA A 68 28.93 -10.50 -0.75
C ALA A 68 27.54 -11.11 -1.05
N PHE A 69 26.50 -10.71 -0.30
CA PHE A 69 25.12 -11.19 -0.46
C PHE A 69 24.19 -10.12 -1.05
N GLN A 70 24.74 -9.00 -1.54
CA GLN A 70 23.98 -7.86 -2.04
C GLN A 70 22.95 -8.28 -3.08
N ASP A 71 23.33 -9.11 -4.05
CA ASP A 71 22.44 -9.56 -5.13
C ASP A 71 21.29 -10.43 -4.59
N VAL A 72 21.59 -11.31 -3.63
CA VAL A 72 20.58 -12.18 -2.98
C VAL A 72 19.58 -11.34 -2.21
N MET A 73 20.06 -10.37 -1.42
CA MET A 73 19.22 -9.45 -0.68
C MET A 73 18.38 -8.58 -1.60
N LYS A 74 18.98 -8.02 -2.67
CA LYS A 74 18.28 -7.19 -3.64
C LYS A 74 17.18 -7.99 -4.34
N ALA A 75 17.46 -9.22 -4.77
CA ALA A 75 16.48 -10.10 -5.39
C ALA A 75 15.33 -10.42 -4.43
N PHE A 76 15.64 -10.71 -3.15
CA PHE A 76 14.63 -10.94 -2.12
C PHE A 76 13.74 -9.72 -1.88
N LEU A 77 14.35 -8.54 -1.67
CA LEU A 77 13.62 -7.30 -1.46
C LEU A 77 12.79 -6.92 -2.68
N HIS A 78 13.33 -7.06 -3.90
CA HIS A 78 12.57 -6.78 -5.12
C HIS A 78 11.38 -7.76 -5.28
N LYS A 79 11.55 -9.03 -4.94
CA LYS A 79 10.48 -10.02 -5.01
C LYS A 79 9.29 -9.70 -4.10
N HIS A 80 9.56 -9.15 -2.91
CA HIS A 80 8.53 -8.96 -1.88
C HIS A 80 8.10 -7.50 -1.68
N LEU A 81 8.96 -6.55 -2.04
CA LEU A 81 8.76 -5.12 -1.84
C LEU A 81 8.84 -4.33 -3.15
N SER A 82 8.86 -4.98 -4.32
CA SER A 82 8.66 -4.22 -5.56
C SER A 82 7.28 -3.58 -5.59
N PHE A 83 7.16 -2.49 -6.33
CA PHE A 83 5.87 -1.87 -6.57
C PHE A 83 4.86 -2.86 -7.16
N GLU A 84 5.26 -3.71 -8.09
CA GLU A 84 4.36 -4.71 -8.67
C GLU A 84 3.88 -5.75 -7.63
N SER A 85 4.74 -6.11 -6.67
CA SER A 85 4.36 -7.01 -5.56
C SER A 85 3.39 -6.34 -4.59
N LEU A 86 3.58 -5.04 -4.30
CA LEU A 86 2.77 -4.30 -3.33
C LEU A 86 1.48 -3.72 -3.92
N LYS A 87 1.44 -3.51 -5.24
CA LYS A 87 0.35 -2.82 -5.94
C LYS A 87 -1.04 -3.43 -5.65
N PRO A 88 -1.26 -4.76 -5.64
CA PRO A 88 -2.57 -5.32 -5.32
C PRO A 88 -3.06 -4.94 -3.91
N ASP A 89 -2.17 -4.99 -2.91
CA ASP A 89 -2.50 -4.64 -1.53
C ASP A 89 -2.74 -3.13 -1.38
N LEU A 90 -1.93 -2.31 -2.05
CA LEU A 90 -2.14 -0.85 -2.10
C LEU A 90 -3.47 -0.50 -2.75
N ILE A 91 -3.83 -1.14 -3.88
CA ILE A 91 -5.13 -0.91 -4.52
C ILE A 91 -6.27 -1.21 -3.54
N LYS A 92 -6.21 -2.38 -2.88
CA LYS A 92 -7.23 -2.76 -1.90
C LYS A 92 -7.34 -1.75 -0.76
N LEU A 93 -6.20 -1.29 -0.22
CA LEU A 93 -6.13 -0.31 0.86
C LEU A 93 -6.77 1.04 0.44
N TYR A 94 -6.37 1.60 -0.69
CA TYR A 94 -6.93 2.88 -1.12
C TYR A 94 -8.43 2.80 -1.43
N LYS A 95 -8.89 1.68 -2.01
CA LYS A 95 -10.32 1.44 -2.27
C LYS A 95 -11.15 1.29 -0.99
N SER A 96 -10.55 0.91 0.15
CA SER A 96 -11.29 0.82 1.43
C SER A 96 -11.47 2.18 2.09
N GLU A 97 -10.57 3.13 1.83
CA GLU A 97 -10.55 4.44 2.49
C GLU A 97 -11.19 5.56 1.66
N PHE A 98 -11.19 5.43 0.34
CA PHE A 98 -11.65 6.48 -0.57
C PHE A 98 -12.62 5.96 -1.60
N THR A 99 -13.55 6.81 -2.00
CA THR A 99 -14.39 6.60 -3.18
C THR A 99 -13.60 6.84 -4.46
N GLU A 100 -14.06 6.27 -5.58
CA GLU A 100 -13.42 6.49 -6.89
C GLU A 100 -13.33 7.99 -7.24
N SER A 101 -14.36 8.78 -6.92
CA SER A 101 -14.36 10.23 -7.18
C SER A 101 -13.31 10.97 -6.36
N GLU A 102 -13.08 10.58 -5.11
CA GLU A 102 -12.05 11.19 -4.25
C GLU A 102 -10.65 10.82 -4.73
N ILE A 103 -10.44 9.56 -5.14
CA ILE A 103 -9.17 9.12 -5.75
C ILE A 103 -8.85 9.92 -7.03
N LYS A 104 -9.85 10.16 -7.89
CA LYS A 104 -9.67 10.99 -9.10
C LYS A 104 -9.32 12.43 -8.74
N ALA A 105 -10.02 13.04 -7.77
CA ALA A 105 -9.72 14.39 -7.31
C ALA A 105 -8.32 14.51 -6.69
N LEU A 106 -7.88 13.52 -5.90
CA LEU A 106 -6.53 13.45 -5.36
C LEU A 106 -5.48 13.35 -6.48
N THR A 107 -5.76 12.53 -7.49
CA THR A 107 -4.87 12.37 -8.65
C THR A 107 -4.72 13.69 -9.42
N GLU A 108 -5.83 14.41 -9.64
CA GLU A 108 -5.80 15.73 -10.27
C GLU A 108 -4.96 16.71 -9.46
N PHE A 109 -5.18 16.78 -8.13
CA PHE A 109 -4.40 17.63 -7.24
C PHE A 109 -2.90 17.30 -7.28
N TYR A 110 -2.52 16.03 -7.15
CA TYR A 110 -1.11 15.61 -7.13
C TYR A 110 -0.39 15.81 -8.47
N ASN A 111 -1.13 15.91 -9.58
CA ASN A 111 -0.56 16.29 -10.86
C ASN A 111 -0.23 17.79 -10.98
N THR A 112 -0.77 18.65 -10.11
CA THR A 112 -0.44 20.08 -10.09
C THR A 112 0.99 20.34 -9.55
N PRO A 113 1.62 21.48 -9.88
CA PRO A 113 2.93 21.84 -9.31
C PRO A 113 2.95 21.89 -7.78
N VAL A 114 1.85 22.33 -7.16
CA VAL A 114 1.71 22.39 -5.69
C VAL A 114 1.53 20.99 -5.11
N GLY A 115 0.72 20.13 -5.76
CA GLY A 115 0.53 18.75 -5.35
C GLY A 115 1.81 17.92 -5.40
N LYS A 116 2.60 18.05 -6.48
CA LYS A 116 3.93 17.43 -6.56
C LYS A 116 4.85 17.89 -5.43
N LYS A 117 4.90 19.20 -5.17
CA LYS A 117 5.66 19.75 -4.04
C LYS A 117 5.15 19.22 -2.68
N ALA A 118 3.85 18.99 -2.55
CA ALA A 118 3.26 18.43 -1.33
C ALA A 118 3.75 16.99 -1.09
N ILE A 119 3.77 16.13 -2.11
CA ILE A 119 4.32 14.77 -2.03
C ILE A 119 5.77 14.80 -1.55
N GLU A 120 6.58 15.72 -2.07
CA GLU A 120 8.00 15.84 -1.70
C GLU A 120 8.23 16.41 -0.31
N LYS A 121 7.45 17.41 0.10
CA LYS A 121 7.77 18.24 1.28
C LYS A 121 6.98 17.90 2.53
N LEU A 122 5.73 17.45 2.42
CA LEU A 122 4.91 17.18 3.60
C LEU A 122 5.52 16.11 4.53
N PRO A 123 6.06 14.98 4.04
CA PRO A 123 6.71 14.00 4.94
C PRO A 123 7.89 14.61 5.71
N THR A 124 8.70 15.44 5.05
CA THR A 124 9.85 16.12 5.67
C THR A 124 9.40 17.16 6.70
N LEU A 125 8.33 17.91 6.41
CA LEU A 125 7.76 18.87 7.34
C LEU A 125 7.16 18.19 8.56
N SER A 126 6.47 17.06 8.39
CA SER A 126 5.95 16.24 9.50
C SER A 126 7.08 15.75 10.41
N ALA A 127 8.17 15.24 9.82
CA ALA A 127 9.35 14.81 10.57
C ALA A 127 10.01 15.98 11.34
N ALA A 128 10.14 17.14 10.72
CA ALA A 128 10.65 18.35 11.36
C ALA A 128 9.75 18.82 12.51
N GLY A 129 8.42 18.75 12.33
CA GLY A 129 7.44 19.05 13.37
C GLY A 129 7.57 18.15 14.60
N ALA A 130 7.73 16.84 14.38
CA ALA A 130 7.97 15.88 15.47
C ALA A 130 9.27 16.19 16.22
N GLN A 131 10.35 16.54 15.50
CA GLN A 131 11.63 16.93 16.10
C GLN A 131 11.50 18.18 16.98
N ILE A 132 10.75 19.19 16.54
CA ILE A 132 10.46 20.40 17.34
C ILE A 132 9.75 20.00 18.64
N GLY A 133 8.76 19.12 18.56
CA GLY A 133 8.05 18.59 19.73
C GLY A 133 9.00 17.92 20.73
N MET A 134 9.86 17.02 20.26
CA MET A 134 10.84 16.35 21.11
C MET A 134 11.83 17.33 21.76
N GLN A 135 12.31 18.33 21.02
CA GLN A 135 13.20 19.36 21.57
C GLN A 135 12.51 20.18 22.65
N ARG A 136 11.23 20.51 22.49
CA ARG A 136 10.45 21.21 23.52
C ARG A 136 10.31 20.35 24.77
N VAL A 137 10.01 19.06 24.65
CA VAL A 137 9.95 18.15 25.80
C VAL A 137 11.30 18.13 26.51
N GLN A 138 12.40 17.92 25.77
CA GLN A 138 13.76 17.88 26.32
C GLN A 138 14.12 19.18 27.08
N ALA A 139 13.82 20.34 26.50
CA ALA A 139 14.09 21.64 27.12
C ALA A 139 13.31 21.87 28.41
N ASN A 140 12.15 21.23 28.58
CA ASN A 140 11.27 21.39 29.73
C ASN A 140 11.25 20.15 30.66
N MET A 141 12.19 19.21 30.49
CA MET A 141 12.25 17.99 31.32
C MET A 141 12.39 18.27 32.82
N GLY A 142 13.04 19.37 33.21
CA GLY A 142 13.18 19.76 34.61
C GLY A 142 11.85 20.11 35.28
N GLU A 143 10.92 20.73 34.55
CA GLU A 143 9.57 21.01 35.02
C GLU A 143 8.83 19.70 35.32
N LEU A 144 8.88 18.76 34.37
CA LEU A 144 8.28 17.44 34.54
C LEU A 144 8.87 16.68 35.74
N GLN A 145 10.19 16.69 35.92
CA GLN A 145 10.85 16.05 37.07
C GLN A 145 10.36 16.67 38.39
N THR A 146 10.25 18.00 38.45
CA THR A 146 9.77 18.71 39.64
C THR A 146 8.32 18.32 39.97
N ALA A 147 7.45 18.26 38.96
CA ALA A 147 6.06 17.85 39.13
C ALA A 147 5.94 16.40 39.64
N ILE A 148 6.75 15.48 39.12
CA ILE A 148 6.81 14.08 39.57
C ILE A 148 7.24 14.00 41.04
N LEU A 149 8.33 14.68 41.41
CA LEU A 149 8.84 14.67 42.79
C LEU A 149 7.80 15.24 43.78
N LYS A 150 7.13 16.33 43.41
CA LYS A 150 6.04 16.90 44.21
C LYS A 150 4.93 15.88 44.44
N ARG A 151 4.45 15.22 43.38
CA ARG A 151 3.37 14.23 43.49
C ARG A 151 3.77 13.01 44.33
N GLN A 152 5.02 12.56 44.24
CA GLN A 152 5.53 11.47 45.07
C GLN A 152 5.51 11.83 46.56
N SER A 153 5.89 13.06 46.92
CA SER A 153 5.83 13.53 48.31
C SER A 153 4.40 13.58 48.84
N GLU A 154 3.43 14.01 48.03
CA GLU A 154 2.01 14.06 48.44
C GLU A 154 1.47 12.65 48.72
N LEU A 155 1.81 11.67 47.88
CA LEU A 155 1.37 10.27 48.03
C LEU A 155 1.97 9.54 49.24
N GLN A 156 3.11 10.00 49.77
CA GLN A 156 3.74 9.40 50.97
C GLN A 156 3.17 9.95 52.28
N GLN A 157 2.38 11.01 52.22
CA GLN A 157 1.76 11.64 53.38
C GLN A 157 0.30 11.20 53.61
N GLU A 158 -0.25 10.40 52.68
CA GLU A 158 -1.54 9.70 52.79
C GLU A 158 -1.33 8.28 53.35
#